data_AF-A0A2L0GJE2-F1
#
_entry.id   AF-A0A2L0GJE2-F1
#
_cell.length_a   1.000
_cell.length_b   1.000
_cell.length_c   1.000
_cell.angle_alpha   90.00
_cell.angle_beta   90.00
_cell.angle_gamma   90.00
#
_symmetry.space_group_name_H-M   'P 1'
#
loop_
_entity.id
_entity.type
_entity.pdbx_description
1 polymer ?
#
loop_
_entity_poly.entity_id
_entity_poly.type
_entity_poly.pdbx_seq_one_letter_code
_entity_poly.pdbx_strand_id
1 'polypeptide(L)'
;MRAAAHIIIAALALAAGAALPAKAEPQAADYGVAPWSEVVVSVADLDASAAWLMQDGGWREVARGELARAELAYWHLPETVSGAFLKICAPTSRTGCIRYVRFDDAESQRPIRLAARPWDTGGIFSIMLRSENVQTMFDAAIARGWWAESPPYAFSFGGSDLVNVVIRGPHGVNYALYQRSAPPFDGFPVGRLSQAFNTMRMVRDQPAALAFFRDRLGFGVLFDAPFTDPEPRSNNFSVPANLATTLVRRAAVAQPLLPGEDGRVEVMQFEGFAGRDLSAHAALPNWGIISVRYPVKRLGEYRALLTANGVEPVYAAVAVPVGELGTVDLVAVRDPDGSLTEFYHAR
;
A
#
# COMPACT_ATOMS: atom_id res chain seq x y z
N MET A 1 -33.50 -29.77 -65.83
CA MET A 1 -33.69 -28.48 -65.12
C MET A 1 -33.21 -28.59 -63.69
N ARG A 2 -32.00 -28.13 -63.40
CA ARG A 2 -31.53 -27.65 -62.08
C ARG A 2 -30.23 -26.89 -62.34
N ALA A 3 -30.23 -25.62 -62.00
CA ALA A 3 -29.21 -24.63 -62.31
C ALA A 3 -27.97 -24.82 -61.43
N ALA A 4 -26.78 -24.73 -62.02
CA ALA A 4 -25.51 -24.59 -61.31
C ALA A 4 -25.10 -23.12 -61.38
N ALA A 5 -25.16 -22.43 -60.23
CA ALA A 5 -24.74 -21.05 -60.10
C ALA A 5 -23.23 -20.98 -59.91
N HIS A 6 -22.57 -20.19 -60.75
CA HIS A 6 -21.17 -19.79 -60.60
C HIS A 6 -21.05 -18.71 -59.53
N ILE A 7 -20.13 -18.88 -58.58
CA ILE A 7 -19.70 -17.80 -57.68
C ILE A 7 -18.22 -17.56 -57.96
N ILE A 8 -17.94 -16.36 -58.47
CA ILE A 8 -16.61 -15.79 -58.69
C ILE A 8 -16.09 -15.35 -57.32
N ILE A 9 -14.96 -15.90 -56.88
CA ILE A 9 -14.23 -15.41 -55.69
C ILE A 9 -13.31 -14.29 -56.16
N ALA A 10 -13.64 -13.05 -55.79
CA ALA A 10 -12.75 -11.91 -55.91
C ALA A 10 -11.73 -11.93 -54.75
N ALA A 11 -10.45 -12.03 -55.08
CA ALA A 11 -9.35 -11.91 -54.12
C ALA A 11 -9.13 -10.43 -53.79
N LEU A 12 -9.48 -10.01 -52.56
CA LEU A 12 -9.02 -8.76 -51.98
C LEU A 12 -7.65 -8.99 -51.33
N ALA A 13 -6.61 -8.44 -51.93
CA ALA A 13 -5.30 -8.30 -51.30
C ALA A 13 -5.39 -7.21 -50.23
N LEU A 14 -5.33 -7.57 -48.94
CA LEU A 14 -5.03 -6.63 -47.87
C LEU A 14 -3.52 -6.39 -47.83
N ALA A 15 -3.12 -5.17 -48.17
CA ALA A 15 -1.79 -4.67 -47.89
C ALA A 15 -1.62 -4.57 -46.36
N ALA A 16 -0.71 -5.38 -45.81
CA ALA A 16 -0.28 -5.27 -44.43
C ALA A 16 0.63 -4.03 -44.29
N GLY A 17 0.05 -2.90 -43.85
CA GLY A 17 0.81 -1.78 -43.35
C GLY A 17 1.49 -2.17 -42.04
N ALA A 18 2.82 -2.19 -42.02
CA ALA A 18 3.59 -2.38 -40.80
C ALA A 18 3.30 -1.21 -39.84
N ALA A 19 2.56 -1.47 -38.77
CA ALA A 19 2.39 -0.52 -37.69
C ALA A 19 3.77 -0.26 -37.05
N LEU A 20 4.18 1.01 -37.01
CA LEU A 20 5.31 1.44 -36.19
C LEU A 20 5.03 1.01 -34.74
N PRO A 21 5.99 0.43 -34.01
CA PRO A 21 5.78 0.06 -32.63
C PRO A 21 5.44 1.32 -31.83
N ALA A 22 4.30 1.30 -31.13
CA ALA A 22 3.96 2.34 -30.19
C ALA A 22 5.13 2.52 -29.20
N LYS A 23 5.57 3.76 -28.99
CA LYS A 23 6.58 4.06 -27.99
C LYS A 23 6.04 3.58 -26.63
N ALA A 24 6.78 2.70 -25.97
CA ALA A 24 6.40 2.23 -24.63
C ALA A 24 6.19 3.44 -23.71
N GLU A 25 5.09 3.44 -22.95
CA GLU A 25 4.80 4.51 -21.99
C GLU A 25 5.89 4.55 -20.92
N PRO A 26 6.41 5.74 -20.55
CA PRO A 26 7.48 5.85 -19.55
C PRO A 26 7.05 5.21 -18.22
N GLN A 27 7.93 4.39 -17.65
CA GLN A 27 7.67 3.69 -16.39
C GLN A 27 8.34 4.42 -15.22
N ALA A 28 7.80 4.28 -14.02
CA ALA A 28 8.38 4.85 -12.79
C ALA A 28 9.84 4.42 -12.59
N ALA A 29 10.14 3.16 -12.95
CA ALA A 29 11.48 2.58 -12.95
C ALA A 29 12.49 3.42 -13.75
N ASP A 30 12.08 4.01 -14.88
CA ASP A 30 12.96 4.79 -15.75
C ASP A 30 13.51 6.01 -14.99
N TYR A 31 12.72 6.59 -14.09
CA TYR A 31 13.10 7.74 -13.27
C TYR A 31 13.81 7.34 -11.96
N GLY A 32 14.03 6.05 -11.77
CA GLY A 32 14.67 5.48 -10.59
C GLY A 32 13.78 5.55 -9.35
N VAL A 33 12.46 5.42 -9.52
CA VAL A 33 11.55 5.16 -8.39
C VAL A 33 11.85 3.75 -7.87
N ALA A 34 12.37 3.64 -6.65
CA ALA A 34 12.67 2.35 -6.02
C ALA A 34 11.54 1.96 -5.04
N PRO A 35 11.49 0.71 -4.54
CA PRO A 35 10.57 0.31 -3.49
C PRO A 35 10.51 1.32 -2.34
N TRP A 36 9.33 1.54 -1.78
CA TRP A 36 9.16 2.54 -0.73
C TRP A 36 10.03 2.21 0.49
N SER A 37 10.70 3.24 1.02
CA SER A 37 11.63 3.10 2.13
C SER A 37 10.91 3.01 3.46
N GLU A 38 9.79 3.72 3.59
CA GLU A 38 9.01 3.77 4.82
C GLU A 38 7.51 3.97 4.60
N VAL A 39 6.72 3.44 5.54
CA VAL A 39 5.33 3.84 5.79
C VAL A 39 5.33 4.90 6.88
N VAL A 40 4.59 6.00 6.69
CA VAL A 40 4.38 7.02 7.73
C VAL A 40 3.09 6.75 8.48
N VAL A 41 3.17 6.63 9.80
CA VAL A 41 2.02 6.29 10.65
C VAL A 41 1.89 7.32 11.76
N SER A 42 0.78 8.06 11.79
CA SER A 42 0.51 9.00 12.88
C SER A 42 -0.08 8.27 14.09
N VAL A 43 0.44 8.58 15.29
CA VAL A 43 0.08 7.91 16.54
C VAL A 43 0.06 8.89 17.71
N ALA A 44 -0.69 8.57 18.76
CA ALA A 44 -0.64 9.32 20.02
C ALA A 44 0.62 8.99 20.86
N ASP A 45 1.13 7.77 20.74
CA ASP A 45 2.29 7.29 21.51
C ASP A 45 3.21 6.47 20.60
N LEU A 46 4.46 6.91 20.48
CA LEU A 46 5.48 6.30 19.62
C LEU A 46 5.85 4.90 20.09
N ASP A 47 6.11 4.73 21.39
CA ASP A 47 6.66 3.50 21.95
C ASP A 47 5.57 2.43 22.05
N ALA A 48 4.37 2.79 22.50
CA ALA A 48 3.23 1.87 22.57
C ALA A 48 2.84 1.35 21.18
N SER A 49 2.94 2.20 20.15
CA SER A 49 2.59 1.82 18.77
C SER A 49 3.66 0.95 18.12
N ALA A 50 4.94 1.14 18.45
CA ALA A 50 6.06 0.35 17.93
C ALA A 50 6.29 -0.95 18.71
N ALA A 51 5.79 -1.07 19.94
CA ALA A 51 6.16 -2.12 20.89
C ALA A 51 6.02 -3.54 20.34
N TRP A 52 4.93 -3.87 19.64
CA TRP A 52 4.73 -5.22 19.10
C TRP A 52 5.77 -5.59 18.05
N LEU A 53 6.07 -4.67 17.13
CA LEU A 53 7.09 -4.91 16.09
C LEU A 53 8.50 -5.03 16.70
N MET A 54 8.81 -4.21 17.70
CA MET A 54 10.15 -4.21 18.30
C MET A 54 10.35 -5.39 19.26
N GLN A 55 9.44 -5.57 20.22
CA GLN A 55 9.61 -6.52 21.32
C GLN A 55 9.29 -7.96 20.89
N ASP A 56 8.26 -8.16 20.06
CA ASP A 56 7.85 -9.49 19.59
C ASP A 56 8.42 -9.79 18.20
N GLY A 57 8.31 -8.81 17.29
CA GLY A 57 8.72 -8.92 15.89
C GLY A 57 10.23 -8.82 15.63
N GLY A 58 11.03 -8.41 16.62
CA GLY A 58 12.48 -8.26 16.48
C GLY A 58 12.92 -7.07 15.63
N TRP A 59 12.03 -6.11 15.35
CA TRP A 59 12.40 -4.86 14.71
C TRP A 59 13.27 -4.00 15.63
N ARG A 60 14.08 -3.12 15.04
CA ARG A 60 14.99 -2.24 15.77
C ARG A 60 14.66 -0.78 15.51
N GLU A 61 14.92 0.05 16.52
CA GLU A 61 15.00 1.49 16.33
C GLU A 61 16.17 1.82 15.40
N VAL A 62 15.91 2.72 14.45
CA VAL A 62 16.90 3.21 13.48
C VAL A 62 17.16 4.70 13.69
N ALA A 63 16.12 5.46 14.01
CA ALA A 63 16.21 6.88 14.29
C ALA A 63 15.04 7.33 15.16
N ARG A 64 15.28 8.38 15.95
CA ARG A 64 14.29 9.05 16.78
C ARG A 64 14.68 10.52 16.89
N GLY A 65 13.69 11.41 16.99
CA GLY A 65 13.93 12.82 17.24
C GLY A 65 12.69 13.67 17.06
N GLU A 66 12.88 14.97 17.09
CA GLU A 66 11.82 15.95 16.80
C GLU A 66 11.57 16.06 15.29
N LEU A 67 10.33 16.35 14.92
CA LEU A 67 9.96 16.69 13.55
C LEU A 67 10.47 18.10 13.23
N ALA A 68 11.18 18.24 12.12
CA ALA A 68 11.65 19.54 11.68
C ALA A 68 10.45 20.45 11.34
N ARG A 69 10.56 21.75 11.66
CA ARG A 69 9.52 22.73 11.31
C ARG A 69 9.16 22.72 9.83
N ALA A 70 10.15 22.52 8.96
CA ALA A 70 9.95 22.41 7.52
C ALA A 70 9.21 21.12 7.11
N GLU A 71 9.39 19.99 7.83
CA GLU A 71 8.63 18.76 7.58
C GLU A 71 7.15 18.96 7.96
N LEU A 72 6.90 19.59 9.11
CA LEU A 72 5.55 19.95 9.54
C LEU A 72 4.88 20.95 8.58
N ALA A 73 5.63 21.94 8.08
CA ALA A 73 5.15 22.90 7.08
C ALA A 73 4.85 22.23 5.73
N TYR A 74 5.63 21.23 5.31
CA TYR A 74 5.35 20.42 4.12
C TYR A 74 3.98 19.72 4.21
N TRP A 75 3.59 19.27 5.42
CA TRP A 75 2.26 18.73 5.68
C TRP A 75 1.17 19.79 5.91
N HIS A 76 1.48 21.08 5.73
CA HIS A 76 0.61 22.21 5.99
C HIS A 76 0.07 22.26 7.43
N LEU A 77 0.83 21.76 8.40
CA LEU A 77 0.45 21.84 9.81
C LEU A 77 0.74 23.25 10.36
N PRO A 78 -0.14 23.80 11.23
CA PRO A 78 0.06 25.11 11.85
C PRO A 78 1.42 25.26 12.54
N GLU A 79 1.90 26.49 12.67
CA GLU A 79 3.18 26.81 13.34
C GLU A 79 3.18 26.42 14.82
N THR A 80 1.99 26.36 15.44
CA THR A 80 1.81 25.95 16.83
C THR A 80 1.99 24.45 17.05
N VAL A 81 1.79 23.63 16.02
CA VAL A 81 1.94 22.17 16.11
C VAL A 81 3.41 21.82 16.14
N SER A 82 3.83 21.02 17.11
CA SER A 82 5.15 20.39 17.13
C SER A 82 5.00 18.87 17.07
N GLY A 83 6.09 18.11 17.22
CA GLY A 83 5.96 16.67 17.26
C GLY A 83 7.29 15.94 17.17
N ALA A 84 7.23 14.63 17.38
CA ALA A 84 8.38 13.74 17.40
C ALA A 84 8.14 12.52 16.51
N PHE A 85 9.22 11.83 16.16
CA PHE A 85 9.17 10.61 15.37
C PHE A 85 9.99 9.49 15.98
N LEU A 86 9.59 8.27 15.66
CA LEU A 86 10.34 7.03 15.86
C LEU A 86 10.31 6.23 14.57
N LYS A 87 11.48 5.97 14.00
CA LYS A 87 11.64 5.06 12.86
C LYS A 87 12.19 3.73 13.31
N ILE A 88 11.49 2.67 12.92
CA ILE A 88 11.89 1.29 13.13
C ILE A 88 11.96 0.52 11.81
N CYS A 89 12.84 -0.47 11.75
CA CYS A 89 12.98 -1.35 10.60
C CYS A 89 13.18 -2.80 11.06
N ALA A 90 12.77 -3.75 10.22
CA ALA A 90 13.15 -5.15 10.38
C ALA A 90 14.69 -5.32 10.36
N PRO A 91 15.24 -6.39 10.97
CA PRO A 91 16.67 -6.66 10.95
C PRO A 91 17.26 -6.59 9.54
N THR A 92 18.39 -5.91 9.39
CA THR A 92 19.14 -5.75 8.12
C THR A 92 18.43 -5.00 6.98
N SER A 93 17.12 -4.75 7.07
CA SER A 93 16.37 -4.04 6.03
C SER A 93 16.61 -2.52 6.05
N ARG A 94 16.52 -1.93 4.85
CA ARG A 94 16.47 -0.48 4.60
C ARG A 94 15.21 -0.04 3.85
N THR A 95 14.43 -0.98 3.33
CA THR A 95 13.11 -0.75 2.76
C THR A 95 12.06 -1.27 3.73
N GLY A 96 10.80 -0.90 3.53
CA GLY A 96 9.77 -1.50 4.35
C GLY A 96 9.73 -1.05 5.81
N CYS A 97 10.40 0.06 6.14
CA CYS A 97 10.45 0.57 7.51
C CYS A 97 9.11 1.23 7.89
N ILE A 98 8.93 1.51 9.18
CA ILE A 98 7.79 2.28 9.67
C ILE A 98 8.32 3.48 10.44
N ARG A 99 7.89 4.68 10.03
CA ARG A 99 8.14 5.95 10.70
C ARG A 99 6.86 6.36 11.43
N TYR A 100 6.82 6.11 12.73
CA TYR A 100 5.78 6.63 13.60
C TYR A 100 6.01 8.11 13.84
N VAL A 101 4.94 8.90 13.77
CA VAL A 101 4.96 10.35 14.03
C VAL A 101 3.88 10.70 15.05
N ARG A 102 4.25 11.46 16.06
CA ARG A 102 3.34 12.05 17.04
C ARG A 102 3.29 13.55 16.79
N PHE A 103 2.08 14.11 16.80
CA PHE A 103 1.88 15.55 16.72
C PHE A 103 1.42 16.05 18.10
N ASP A 104 2.09 17.08 18.58
CA ASP A 104 1.79 17.76 19.83
C ASP A 104 1.07 19.08 19.51
N ASP A 105 0.08 19.44 20.33
CA ASP A 105 -0.80 20.60 20.14
C ASP A 105 -1.59 20.62 18.81
N ALA A 106 -1.78 19.45 18.20
CA ALA A 106 -2.67 19.26 17.06
C ALA A 106 -4.14 19.12 17.53
N GLU A 107 -4.99 20.05 17.14
CA GLU A 107 -6.41 20.00 17.49
C GLU A 107 -7.16 18.90 16.73
N SER A 108 -8.20 18.34 17.38
CA SER A 108 -9.19 17.45 16.77
C SER A 108 -8.65 16.16 16.13
N GLN A 109 -7.50 15.64 16.61
CA GLN A 109 -6.99 14.36 16.14
C GLN A 109 -7.97 13.21 16.42
N ARG A 110 -8.13 12.34 15.42
CA ARG A 110 -8.95 11.13 15.52
C ARG A 110 -8.35 10.00 14.68
N PRO A 111 -8.73 8.74 14.92
CA PRO A 111 -8.37 7.67 14.01
C PRO A 111 -8.93 7.92 12.59
N ILE A 112 -8.07 7.79 11.57
CA ILE A 112 -8.44 7.91 10.15
C ILE A 112 -9.57 6.92 9.83
N ARG A 113 -9.38 5.67 10.24
CA ARG A 113 -10.32 4.57 10.00
C ARG A 113 -11.16 4.22 11.24
N LEU A 114 -11.65 5.25 11.94
CA LEU A 114 -12.46 5.08 13.16
C LEU A 114 -13.70 4.21 12.92
N ALA A 115 -13.81 3.12 13.69
CA ALA A 115 -14.91 2.15 13.62
C ALA A 115 -15.12 1.54 12.21
N ALA A 116 -14.07 1.49 11.37
CA ALA A 116 -14.16 1.04 9.98
C ALA A 116 -14.51 -0.45 9.84
N ARG A 117 -15.23 -0.78 8.78
CA ARG A 117 -15.34 -2.14 8.25
C ARG A 117 -14.24 -2.41 7.22
N PRO A 118 -13.90 -3.68 6.96
CA PRO A 118 -12.90 -4.03 5.96
C PRO A 118 -13.23 -3.55 4.54
N TRP A 119 -14.51 -3.31 4.21
CA TRP A 119 -14.93 -2.78 2.91
C TRP A 119 -15.19 -1.25 2.91
N ASP A 120 -14.98 -0.54 4.02
CA ASP A 120 -15.03 0.92 4.03
C ASP A 120 -13.83 1.48 3.25
N THR A 121 -14.05 2.47 2.39
CA THR A 121 -13.02 3.00 1.51
C THR A 121 -12.27 4.18 2.12
N GLY A 122 -11.14 4.53 1.53
CA GLY A 122 -10.38 5.73 1.88
C GLY A 122 -9.31 5.54 2.96
N GLY A 123 -8.16 6.17 2.73
CA GLY A 123 -6.94 5.93 3.50
C GLY A 123 -6.35 4.53 3.28
N ILE A 124 -5.12 4.33 3.77
CA ILE A 124 -4.45 3.03 3.68
C ILE A 124 -5.06 2.09 4.74
N PHE A 125 -5.50 0.92 4.30
CA PHE A 125 -6.17 -0.07 5.14
C PHE A 125 -5.19 -0.83 6.03
N SER A 126 -4.09 -1.34 5.47
CA SER A 126 -3.13 -2.16 6.21
C SER A 126 -1.69 -2.05 5.71
N ILE A 127 -0.77 -2.36 6.62
CA ILE A 127 0.65 -2.61 6.35
C ILE A 127 0.85 -4.12 6.33
N MET A 128 1.43 -4.66 5.26
CA MET A 128 1.64 -6.10 5.13
C MET A 128 3.05 -6.51 5.52
N LEU A 129 3.14 -7.55 6.35
CA LEU A 129 4.39 -8.18 6.80
C LEU A 129 4.34 -9.68 6.53
N ARG A 130 5.50 -10.32 6.46
CA ARG A 130 5.61 -11.78 6.48
C ARG A 130 6.07 -12.27 7.86
N SER A 131 5.67 -13.47 8.21
CA SER A 131 6.15 -14.18 9.41
C SER A 131 6.36 -15.66 9.09
N GLU A 132 7.39 -16.27 9.68
CA GLU A 132 7.56 -17.73 9.68
C GLU A 132 6.51 -18.43 10.55
N ASN A 133 5.93 -17.71 11.52
CA ASN A 133 4.90 -18.23 12.41
C ASN A 133 3.86 -17.15 12.73
N VAL A 134 2.82 -17.08 11.88
CA VAL A 134 1.72 -16.14 12.03
C VAL A 134 0.99 -16.32 13.36
N GLN A 135 0.82 -17.57 13.83
CA GLN A 135 0.09 -17.84 15.07
C GLN A 135 0.79 -17.20 16.28
N THR A 136 2.11 -17.35 16.40
CA THR A 136 2.86 -16.74 17.52
C THR A 136 2.77 -15.21 17.51
N MET A 137 2.84 -14.58 16.34
CA MET A 137 2.74 -13.11 16.24
C MET A 137 1.32 -12.61 16.50
N PHE A 138 0.31 -13.40 16.11
CA PHE A 138 -1.09 -13.16 16.46
C PHE A 138 -1.29 -13.23 17.99
N ASP A 139 -0.86 -14.31 18.64
CA ASP A 139 -1.02 -14.48 20.08
C ASP A 139 -0.30 -13.36 20.87
N ALA A 140 0.88 -12.95 20.43
CA ALA A 140 1.61 -11.82 21.01
C ALA A 140 0.85 -10.50 20.88
N ALA A 141 0.15 -10.26 19.77
CA ALA A 141 -0.70 -9.07 19.62
C ALA A 141 -1.92 -9.14 20.55
N ILE A 142 -2.61 -10.27 20.62
CA ILE A 142 -3.78 -10.44 21.49
C ILE A 142 -3.40 -10.28 22.97
N ALA A 143 -2.23 -10.78 23.38
CA ALA A 143 -1.71 -10.60 24.75
C ALA A 143 -1.48 -9.12 25.12
N ARG A 144 -1.31 -8.23 24.13
CA ARG A 144 -1.21 -6.77 24.32
C ARG A 144 -2.57 -6.08 24.35
N GLY A 145 -3.67 -6.83 24.27
CA GLY A 145 -5.02 -6.29 24.12
C GLY A 145 -5.33 -5.76 22.72
N TRP A 146 -4.52 -6.11 21.71
CA TRP A 146 -4.85 -5.82 20.32
C TRP A 146 -5.97 -6.76 19.85
N TRP A 147 -6.58 -6.45 18.70
CA TRP A 147 -7.75 -7.18 18.22
C TRP A 147 -7.53 -7.73 16.82
N ALA A 148 -8.35 -8.71 16.42
CA ALA A 148 -8.46 -9.17 15.05
C ALA A 148 -9.91 -9.56 14.76
N GLU A 149 -10.30 -9.42 13.51
CA GLU A 149 -11.65 -9.79 13.07
C GLU A 149 -11.81 -11.29 12.84
N SER A 150 -10.69 -12.01 12.73
CA SER A 150 -10.65 -13.46 12.60
C SER A 150 -9.38 -14.02 13.27
N PRO A 151 -9.35 -15.30 13.63
CA PRO A 151 -8.10 -16.01 13.83
C PRO A 151 -7.34 -16.15 12.50
N PRO A 152 -6.07 -16.62 12.51
CA PRO A 152 -5.34 -16.97 11.30
C PRO A 152 -6.12 -17.88 10.35
N TYR A 153 -6.15 -17.47 9.09
CA TYR A 153 -6.96 -18.03 8.01
C TYR A 153 -6.04 -18.66 6.95
N ALA A 154 -6.22 -19.95 6.67
CA ALA A 154 -5.46 -20.68 5.66
C ALA A 154 -6.22 -20.75 4.32
N PHE A 155 -5.53 -20.44 3.22
CA PHE A 155 -6.07 -20.43 1.86
C PHE A 155 -4.97 -20.57 0.80
N SER A 156 -5.36 -20.90 -0.42
CA SER A 156 -4.45 -20.94 -1.58
C SER A 156 -4.75 -19.77 -2.53
N PHE A 157 -3.71 -19.07 -2.96
CA PHE A 157 -3.82 -17.95 -3.89
C PHE A 157 -2.56 -17.84 -4.76
N GLY A 158 -2.73 -17.61 -6.06
CA GLY A 158 -1.60 -17.43 -6.99
C GLY A 158 -0.59 -18.58 -6.97
N GLY A 159 -1.05 -19.82 -6.81
CA GLY A 159 -0.18 -21.01 -6.70
C GLY A 159 0.60 -21.12 -5.39
N SER A 160 0.21 -20.38 -4.35
CA SER A 160 0.82 -20.45 -3.02
C SER A 160 -0.19 -20.83 -1.96
N ASP A 161 0.24 -21.61 -0.99
CA ASP A 161 -0.49 -21.89 0.24
C ASP A 161 -0.08 -20.89 1.31
N LEU A 162 -1.06 -20.16 1.83
CA LEU A 162 -0.89 -19.02 2.71
C LEU A 162 -1.67 -19.20 4.00
N VAL A 163 -1.13 -18.66 5.08
CA VAL A 163 -1.87 -18.33 6.30
C VAL A 163 -1.85 -16.82 6.45
N ASN A 164 -3.02 -16.21 6.67
CA ASN A 164 -3.16 -14.78 6.85
C ASN A 164 -4.00 -14.40 8.06
N VAL A 165 -3.65 -13.28 8.70
CA VAL A 165 -4.52 -12.60 9.66
C VAL A 165 -4.35 -11.09 9.53
N VAL A 166 -5.41 -10.34 9.81
CA VAL A 166 -5.35 -8.87 9.94
C VAL A 166 -5.50 -8.50 11.41
N ILE A 167 -4.41 -8.03 12.00
CA ILE A 167 -4.32 -7.60 13.39
C ILE A 167 -4.52 -6.09 13.44
N ARG A 168 -5.32 -5.61 14.38
CA ARG A 168 -5.62 -4.19 14.61
C ARG A 168 -4.93 -3.71 15.88
N GLY A 169 -3.92 -2.87 15.70
CA GLY A 169 -3.21 -2.19 16.77
C GLY A 169 -3.86 -0.87 17.20
N PRO A 170 -3.13 -0.04 17.96
CA PRO A 170 -3.59 1.27 18.42
C PRO A 170 -4.13 2.13 17.28
N HIS A 171 -5.16 2.91 17.57
CA HIS A 171 -5.81 3.82 16.61
C HIS A 171 -6.39 3.12 15.36
N GLY A 172 -6.58 1.80 15.40
CA GLY A 172 -7.14 1.05 14.27
C GLY A 172 -6.16 0.78 13.13
N VAL A 173 -4.85 0.95 13.34
CA VAL A 173 -3.82 0.59 12.36
C VAL A 173 -3.84 -0.93 12.16
N ASN A 174 -4.08 -1.38 10.94
CA ASN A 174 -4.08 -2.80 10.64
C ASN A 174 -2.71 -3.27 10.13
N TYR A 175 -2.26 -4.42 10.65
CA TYR A 175 -1.12 -5.18 10.15
C TYR A 175 -1.63 -6.51 9.59
N ALA A 176 -1.45 -6.72 8.28
CA ALA A 176 -1.80 -7.98 7.63
C ALA A 176 -0.57 -8.88 7.60
N LEU A 177 -0.62 -9.99 8.32
CA LEU A 177 0.49 -10.95 8.41
C LEU A 177 0.29 -12.09 7.44
N TYR A 178 1.35 -12.44 6.70
CA TYR A 178 1.37 -13.58 5.80
C TYR A 178 2.45 -14.58 6.19
N GLN A 179 2.07 -15.85 6.26
CA GLN A 179 3.00 -16.98 6.26
C GLN A 179 2.78 -17.74 4.96
N ARG A 180 3.86 -18.03 4.24
CA ARG A 180 3.81 -18.87 3.04
C ARG A 180 4.26 -20.27 3.40
N SER A 181 3.34 -21.22 3.35
CA SER A 181 3.61 -22.62 3.65
C SER A 181 4.22 -23.34 2.45
N ALA A 182 3.74 -23.05 1.24
CA ALA A 182 4.27 -23.63 0.00
C ALA A 182 4.04 -22.70 -1.22
N PRO A 183 4.93 -22.72 -2.23
CA PRO A 183 6.34 -23.10 -2.08
C PRO A 183 7.06 -22.18 -1.09
N PRO A 184 8.25 -22.53 -0.58
CA PRO A 184 9.01 -21.66 0.32
C PRO A 184 9.18 -20.24 -0.23
N PHE A 185 9.17 -19.25 0.67
CA PHE A 185 9.45 -17.87 0.30
C PHE A 185 10.93 -17.56 0.47
N ASP A 186 11.56 -17.02 -0.58
CA ASP A 186 13.01 -16.76 -0.66
C ASP A 186 13.35 -15.32 -1.06
N GLY A 187 12.35 -14.43 -1.19
CA GLY A 187 12.56 -13.06 -1.64
C GLY A 187 13.33 -12.16 -0.67
N PHE A 188 13.23 -12.41 0.64
CA PHE A 188 13.99 -11.74 1.69
C PHE A 188 13.88 -12.52 3.02
N PRO A 189 14.75 -12.25 4.02
CA PRO A 189 14.64 -12.86 5.34
C PRO A 189 13.30 -12.55 6.01
N VAL A 190 12.56 -13.60 6.40
CA VAL A 190 11.25 -13.45 7.05
C VAL A 190 11.40 -13.38 8.57
N GLY A 191 11.97 -14.41 9.19
CA GLY A 191 12.11 -14.47 10.65
C GLY A 191 10.78 -14.31 11.39
N ARG A 192 10.82 -13.61 12.54
CA ARG A 192 9.61 -13.34 13.34
C ARG A 192 8.64 -12.42 12.60
N LEU A 193 9.12 -11.24 12.18
CA LEU A 193 8.42 -10.34 11.28
C LEU A 193 9.41 -9.73 10.29
N SER A 194 9.11 -9.86 9.00
CA SER A 194 9.89 -9.27 7.92
C SER A 194 9.79 -7.74 7.89
N GLN A 195 10.51 -7.10 6.96
CA GLN A 195 10.16 -5.74 6.57
C GLN A 195 8.73 -5.68 6.03
N ALA A 196 8.12 -4.49 6.09
CA ALA A 196 6.87 -4.27 5.40
C ALA A 196 7.08 -4.27 3.89
N PHE A 197 6.22 -4.97 3.16
CA PHE A 197 6.46 -5.24 1.74
C PHE A 197 5.32 -4.77 0.84
N ASN A 198 4.12 -4.61 1.39
CA ASN A 198 2.94 -4.13 0.69
C ASN A 198 2.10 -3.22 1.58
N THR A 199 1.33 -2.31 0.97
CA THR A 199 0.24 -1.59 1.65
C THR A 199 -1.06 -1.78 0.90
N MET A 200 -2.13 -2.10 1.62
CA MET A 200 -3.45 -2.32 1.05
C MET A 200 -4.33 -1.09 1.15
N ARG A 201 -5.11 -0.83 0.10
CA ARG A 201 -6.16 0.18 0.06
C ARG A 201 -7.49 -0.48 -0.29
N MET A 202 -8.51 -0.13 0.46
CA MET A 202 -9.89 -0.51 0.16
C MET A 202 -10.48 0.60 -0.69
N VAL A 203 -10.90 0.27 -1.91
CA VAL A 203 -11.23 1.24 -2.95
C VAL A 203 -12.65 1.04 -3.46
N ARG A 204 -13.30 2.13 -3.89
CA ARG A 204 -14.66 2.07 -4.44
C ARG A 204 -14.70 1.40 -5.80
N ASP A 205 -13.68 1.64 -6.62
CA ASP A 205 -13.54 1.17 -7.99
C ASP A 205 -12.10 0.69 -8.20
N GLN A 206 -11.91 -0.63 -8.17
CA GLN A 206 -10.58 -1.21 -8.31
C GLN A 206 -9.96 -0.94 -9.70
N PRO A 207 -10.68 -1.08 -10.82
CA PRO A 207 -10.13 -0.73 -12.14
C PRO A 207 -9.62 0.72 -12.22
N ALA A 208 -10.37 1.69 -11.69
CA ALA A 208 -9.97 3.08 -11.67
C ALA A 208 -8.75 3.33 -10.76
N ALA A 209 -8.72 2.70 -9.59
CA ALA A 209 -7.59 2.79 -8.67
C ALA A 209 -6.32 2.17 -9.27
N LEU A 210 -6.42 0.99 -9.91
CA LEU A 210 -5.30 0.36 -10.58
C LEU A 210 -4.77 1.20 -11.75
N ALA A 211 -5.68 1.77 -12.56
CA ALA A 211 -5.31 2.67 -13.66
C ALA A 211 -4.55 3.90 -13.17
N PHE A 212 -4.87 4.44 -11.99
CA PHE A 212 -4.06 5.51 -11.38
C PHE A 212 -2.61 5.07 -11.13
N PHE A 213 -2.38 3.93 -10.47
CA PHE A 213 -1.01 3.46 -10.23
C PHE A 213 -0.29 3.08 -11.54
N ARG A 214 -0.97 2.36 -12.44
CA ARG A 214 -0.39 1.89 -13.70
C ARG A 214 -0.12 3.02 -14.69
N ASP A 215 -1.14 3.78 -15.05
CA ASP A 215 -1.09 4.72 -16.18
C ASP A 215 -0.62 6.10 -15.73
N ARG A 216 -0.93 6.50 -14.49
CA ARG A 216 -0.63 7.84 -14.01
C ARG A 216 0.69 7.91 -13.28
N LEU A 217 0.98 6.93 -12.44
CA LEU A 217 2.26 6.81 -11.72
C LEU A 217 3.30 5.95 -12.46
N GLY A 218 2.93 5.22 -13.52
CA GLY A 218 3.86 4.39 -14.28
C GLY A 218 4.33 3.13 -13.52
N PHE A 219 3.52 2.60 -12.60
CA PHE A 219 3.85 1.37 -11.88
C PHE A 219 3.52 0.14 -12.72
N GLY A 220 4.34 -0.90 -12.60
CA GLY A 220 4.04 -2.19 -13.18
C GLY A 220 2.95 -2.93 -12.40
N VAL A 221 2.08 -3.67 -13.10
CA VAL A 221 1.03 -4.51 -12.49
C VAL A 221 1.56 -5.94 -12.28
N LEU A 222 1.62 -6.38 -11.03
CA LEU A 222 2.03 -7.73 -10.67
C LEU A 222 0.91 -8.75 -10.92
N PHE A 223 -0.31 -8.42 -10.50
CA PHE A 223 -1.51 -9.19 -10.79
C PHE A 223 -2.76 -8.29 -10.74
N ASP A 224 -3.81 -8.73 -11.40
CA ASP A 224 -5.16 -8.18 -11.35
C ASP A 224 -6.13 -9.37 -11.46
N ALA A 225 -6.80 -9.72 -10.36
CA ALA A 225 -7.60 -10.93 -10.28
C ALA A 225 -8.79 -10.81 -9.31
N PRO A 226 -9.95 -11.38 -9.65
CA PRO A 226 -11.02 -11.60 -8.69
C PRO A 226 -10.70 -12.79 -7.77
N PHE A 227 -11.20 -12.73 -6.53
CA PHE A 227 -11.08 -13.82 -5.57
C PHE A 227 -12.39 -14.02 -4.78
N THR A 228 -12.83 -15.28 -4.71
CA THR A 228 -13.87 -15.77 -3.79
C THR A 228 -13.30 -16.93 -3.00
N ASP A 229 -13.80 -17.14 -1.78
CA ASP A 229 -13.41 -18.33 -1.03
C ASP A 229 -14.00 -19.58 -1.72
N PRO A 230 -13.30 -20.73 -1.73
CA PRO A 230 -13.82 -21.94 -2.36
C PRO A 230 -14.98 -22.57 -1.56
N GLU A 231 -15.07 -22.26 -0.27
CA GLU A 231 -16.07 -22.82 0.65
C GLU A 231 -16.60 -21.76 1.63
N PRO A 232 -17.85 -21.89 2.13
CA PRO A 232 -18.40 -20.97 3.12
C PRO A 232 -17.67 -21.05 4.46
N ARG A 233 -16.87 -20.04 4.80
CA ARG A 233 -16.15 -19.96 6.07
C ARG A 233 -15.81 -18.52 6.45
N SER A 234 -15.45 -18.32 7.71
CA SER A 234 -14.90 -17.04 8.17
C SER A 234 -13.55 -16.79 7.50
N ASN A 235 -13.29 -15.52 7.14
CA ASN A 235 -12.04 -15.06 6.57
C ASN A 235 -11.51 -13.82 7.30
N ASN A 236 -10.31 -13.39 6.90
CA ASN A 236 -9.56 -12.27 7.48
C ASN A 236 -10.20 -10.88 7.26
N PHE A 237 -11.35 -10.78 6.60
CA PHE A 237 -12.05 -9.53 6.30
C PHE A 237 -13.47 -9.47 6.90
N SER A 238 -13.74 -10.25 7.94
CA SER A 238 -15.05 -10.29 8.63
C SER A 238 -16.23 -10.62 7.72
N VAL A 239 -16.01 -11.21 6.54
CA VAL A 239 -17.10 -11.53 5.62
C VAL A 239 -17.90 -12.69 6.23
N PRO A 240 -19.25 -12.57 6.32
CA PRO A 240 -20.08 -13.66 6.76
C PRO A 240 -19.85 -14.92 5.92
N ALA A 241 -19.72 -16.08 6.56
CA ALA A 241 -19.38 -17.33 5.88
C ALA A 241 -20.33 -17.66 4.71
N ASN A 242 -21.62 -17.36 4.85
CA ASN A 242 -22.63 -17.57 3.81
C ASN A 242 -22.50 -16.65 2.60
N LEU A 243 -21.63 -15.62 2.64
CA LEU A 243 -21.33 -14.73 1.53
C LEU A 243 -19.91 -14.94 0.97
N ALA A 244 -19.03 -15.67 1.67
CA ALA A 244 -17.61 -15.80 1.34
C ALA A 244 -17.33 -16.39 -0.07
N THR A 245 -18.22 -17.27 -0.56
CA THR A 245 -18.08 -17.92 -1.88
C THR A 245 -18.66 -17.12 -3.03
N THR A 246 -19.49 -16.10 -2.74
CA THR A 246 -20.18 -15.30 -3.75
C THR A 246 -19.72 -13.85 -3.78
N LEU A 247 -19.18 -13.34 -2.67
CA LEU A 247 -18.67 -11.98 -2.57
C LEU A 247 -17.31 -11.88 -3.24
N VAL A 248 -17.27 -11.25 -4.41
CA VAL A 248 -16.03 -11.05 -5.16
C VAL A 248 -15.17 -9.99 -4.47
N ARG A 249 -13.95 -10.37 -4.11
CA ARG A 249 -12.86 -9.44 -3.79
C ARG A 249 -12.03 -9.24 -5.05
N ARG A 250 -12.20 -8.11 -5.72
CA ARG A 250 -11.39 -7.75 -6.88
C ARG A 250 -10.13 -7.08 -6.39
N ALA A 251 -8.98 -7.75 -6.56
CA ALA A 251 -7.71 -7.31 -6.04
C ALA A 251 -6.68 -7.15 -7.16
N ALA A 252 -5.85 -6.11 -7.05
CA ALA A 252 -4.66 -5.96 -7.88
C ALA A 252 -3.51 -5.38 -7.09
N VAL A 253 -2.30 -5.72 -7.54
CA VAL A 253 -1.05 -5.20 -6.98
C VAL A 253 -0.25 -4.49 -8.07
N ALA A 254 0.22 -3.29 -7.73
CA ALA A 254 1.15 -2.52 -8.54
C ALA A 254 2.41 -2.18 -7.74
N GLN A 255 3.54 -2.03 -8.44
CA GLN A 255 4.83 -1.67 -7.83
C GLN A 255 5.74 -0.97 -8.85
N PRO A 256 6.69 -0.13 -8.40
CA PRO A 256 7.53 0.65 -9.31
C PRO A 256 8.54 -0.20 -10.09
N LEU A 257 9.00 -1.33 -9.53
CA LEU A 257 9.98 -2.23 -10.15
C LEU A 257 9.41 -3.65 -10.24
N LEU A 258 9.34 -4.23 -11.45
CA LEU A 258 8.94 -5.63 -11.65
C LEU A 258 10.08 -6.46 -12.27
N PRO A 259 10.23 -7.74 -11.89
CA PRO A 259 9.61 -8.39 -10.73
C PRO A 259 10.24 -7.92 -9.41
N GLY A 260 9.53 -8.06 -8.29
CA GLY A 260 10.04 -7.69 -6.96
C GLY A 260 9.07 -8.07 -5.85
N GLU A 261 9.58 -8.22 -4.62
CA GLU A 261 8.80 -8.65 -3.44
C GLU A 261 8.46 -7.54 -2.45
N ASP A 262 8.95 -6.32 -2.68
CA ASP A 262 8.77 -5.15 -1.83
C ASP A 262 8.24 -3.94 -2.61
N GLY A 263 7.92 -2.87 -1.90
CA GLY A 263 7.50 -1.63 -2.53
C GLY A 263 6.09 -1.66 -3.13
N ARG A 264 5.26 -2.62 -2.73
CA ARG A 264 3.94 -2.87 -3.35
C ARG A 264 2.86 -1.95 -2.82
N VAL A 265 1.89 -1.67 -3.70
CA VAL A 265 0.56 -1.16 -3.37
C VAL A 265 -0.47 -2.16 -3.87
N GLU A 266 -1.37 -2.55 -2.98
CA GLU A 266 -2.53 -3.37 -3.30
C GLU A 266 -3.80 -2.52 -3.22
N VAL A 267 -4.67 -2.69 -4.21
CA VAL A 267 -6.01 -2.11 -4.24
C VAL A 267 -7.03 -3.24 -4.26
N MET A 268 -8.05 -3.15 -3.41
CA MET A 268 -9.09 -4.15 -3.30
C MET A 268 -10.47 -3.52 -3.22
N GLN A 269 -11.40 -4.03 -4.02
CA GLN A 269 -12.82 -3.71 -3.98
C GLN A 269 -13.62 -4.96 -3.57
N PHE A 270 -14.57 -4.78 -2.65
CA PHE A 270 -15.59 -5.79 -2.36
C PHE A 270 -16.82 -5.52 -3.23
N GLU A 271 -17.01 -6.31 -4.29
CA GLU A 271 -18.12 -6.08 -5.23
C GLU A 271 -19.47 -6.39 -4.56
N GLY A 272 -20.41 -5.46 -4.65
CA GLY A 272 -21.74 -5.60 -4.04
C GLY A 272 -21.83 -5.21 -2.56
N PHE A 273 -20.71 -4.82 -1.93
CA PHE A 273 -20.72 -4.21 -0.59
C PHE A 273 -20.67 -2.69 -0.70
N ALA A 274 -21.49 -2.02 0.12
CA ALA A 274 -21.42 -0.58 0.34
C ALA A 274 -20.79 -0.30 1.70
N GLY A 275 -19.81 0.60 1.72
CA GLY A 275 -19.13 1.07 2.92
C GLY A 275 -19.18 2.59 3.03
N ARG A 276 -18.65 3.11 4.13
CA ARG A 276 -18.39 4.54 4.30
C ARG A 276 -17.13 4.94 3.53
N ASP A 277 -17.13 6.18 3.04
CA ASP A 277 -15.92 6.82 2.57
C ASP A 277 -15.22 7.54 3.74
N LEU A 278 -13.97 7.16 4.00
CA LEU A 278 -13.13 7.70 5.07
C LEU A 278 -12.01 8.61 4.53
N SER A 279 -12.01 8.89 3.22
CA SER A 279 -10.99 9.69 2.53
C SER A 279 -10.80 11.08 3.13
N ALA A 280 -11.87 11.72 3.59
CA ALA A 280 -11.83 13.03 4.25
C ALA A 280 -11.03 13.03 5.57
N HIS A 281 -10.81 11.86 6.16
CA HIS A 281 -9.99 11.70 7.36
C HIS A 281 -8.57 11.22 7.05
N ALA A 282 -8.28 10.78 5.82
CA ALA A 282 -6.97 10.28 5.38
C ALA A 282 -5.97 11.42 5.15
N ALA A 283 -5.73 12.21 6.18
CA ALA A 283 -4.83 13.35 6.19
C ALA A 283 -4.24 13.54 7.59
N LEU A 284 -3.08 14.17 7.64
CA LEU A 284 -2.50 14.64 8.90
C LEU A 284 -3.43 15.71 9.52
N PRO A 285 -3.52 15.84 10.85
CA PRO A 285 -2.77 15.10 11.88
C PRO A 285 -3.49 13.84 12.43
N ASN A 286 -4.49 13.29 11.72
CA ASN A 286 -5.26 12.14 12.22
C ASN A 286 -4.40 10.89 12.42
N TRP A 287 -4.72 10.08 13.42
CA TRP A 287 -3.98 8.85 13.74
C TRP A 287 -4.29 7.71 12.77
N GLY A 288 -3.27 7.02 12.30
CA GLY A 288 -3.40 5.93 11.34
C GLY A 288 -2.29 5.94 10.30
N ILE A 289 -2.46 5.11 9.27
CA ILE A 289 -1.50 5.01 8.17
C ILE A 289 -1.72 6.20 7.23
N ILE A 290 -0.72 7.08 7.14
CA ILE A 290 -0.80 8.34 6.39
C ILE A 290 -0.41 8.13 4.94
N SER A 291 0.79 7.59 4.73
CA SER A 291 1.41 7.52 3.41
C SER A 291 2.49 6.43 3.35
N VAL A 292 2.98 6.19 2.14
CA VAL A 292 4.23 5.47 1.85
C VAL A 292 5.18 6.40 1.11
N ARG A 293 6.48 6.35 1.40
CA ARG A 293 7.50 7.21 0.78
C ARG A 293 8.43 6.42 -0.15
N TYR A 294 8.42 6.75 -1.43
CA TYR A 294 9.27 6.16 -2.47
C TYR A 294 10.52 7.02 -2.75
N PRO A 295 11.75 6.47 -2.64
CA PRO A 295 12.93 7.18 -3.12
C PRO A 295 12.94 7.25 -4.64
N VAL A 296 13.34 8.40 -5.18
CA VAL A 296 13.40 8.69 -6.62
C VAL A 296 14.73 9.35 -6.98
N LYS A 297 15.45 8.75 -7.93
CA LYS A 297 16.73 9.32 -8.40
C LYS A 297 16.54 10.63 -9.17
N ARG A 298 15.51 10.72 -10.01
CA ARG A 298 15.27 11.86 -10.91
C ARG A 298 13.91 12.51 -10.63
N LEU A 299 13.72 12.99 -9.39
CA LEU A 299 12.41 13.45 -8.91
C LEU A 299 11.82 14.60 -9.74
N GLY A 300 12.65 15.55 -10.19
CA GLY A 300 12.18 16.66 -11.02
C GLY A 300 11.58 16.19 -12.35
N GLU A 301 12.23 15.24 -13.01
CA GLU A 301 11.73 14.65 -14.26
C GLU A 301 10.50 13.75 -14.01
N TYR A 302 10.50 12.99 -12.92
CA TYR A 302 9.35 12.16 -12.56
C TYR A 302 8.13 13.01 -12.24
N ARG A 303 8.30 14.13 -11.53
CA ARG A 303 7.22 15.10 -11.30
C ARG A 303 6.66 15.65 -12.61
N ALA A 304 7.52 15.92 -13.61
CA ALA A 304 7.05 16.36 -14.92
C ALA A 304 6.22 15.28 -15.62
N LEU A 305 6.59 14.00 -15.50
CA LEU A 305 5.75 12.88 -15.97
C LEU A 305 4.40 12.86 -15.25
N LEU A 306 4.39 12.96 -13.92
CA LEU A 306 3.16 12.98 -13.12
C LEU A 306 2.21 14.08 -13.59
N THR A 307 2.70 15.32 -13.76
CA THR A 307 1.90 16.43 -14.27
C THR A 307 1.43 16.19 -15.71
N ALA A 308 2.28 15.67 -16.60
CA ALA A 308 1.87 15.32 -17.97
C ALA A 308 0.78 14.24 -18.00
N ASN A 309 0.79 13.35 -17.01
CA ASN A 309 -0.24 12.36 -16.77
C ASN A 309 -1.43 12.92 -15.96
N GLY A 310 -1.55 14.23 -15.75
CA GLY A 310 -2.68 14.85 -15.04
C GLY A 310 -2.73 14.52 -13.54
N VAL A 311 -1.59 14.20 -12.93
CA VAL A 311 -1.46 14.01 -11.48
C VAL A 311 -0.91 15.29 -10.87
N GLU A 312 -1.75 15.98 -10.11
CA GLU A 312 -1.36 17.18 -9.38
C GLU A 312 -0.84 16.82 -7.98
N PRO A 313 0.34 17.33 -7.59
CA PRO A 313 0.81 17.22 -6.21
C PRO A 313 -0.13 17.89 -5.21
N VAL A 314 -0.41 17.21 -4.10
CA VAL A 314 -1.15 17.79 -2.96
C VAL A 314 -0.22 18.38 -1.91
N TYR A 315 1.02 17.89 -1.85
CA TYR A 315 2.11 18.46 -1.06
C TYR A 315 3.36 18.47 -1.93
N ALA A 316 4.15 19.53 -1.82
CA ALA A 316 5.46 19.61 -2.45
C ALA A 316 6.35 20.57 -1.66
N ALA A 317 7.59 20.19 -1.42
CA ALA A 317 8.57 21.04 -0.78
C ALA A 317 9.98 20.65 -1.22
N VAL A 318 10.90 21.62 -1.14
CA VAL A 318 12.30 21.43 -1.48
C VAL A 318 13.16 21.65 -0.24
N ALA A 319 14.28 20.94 -0.16
CA ALA A 319 15.24 21.05 0.93
C ALA A 319 14.64 20.90 2.34
N VAL A 320 13.78 19.88 2.53
CA VAL A 320 13.15 19.57 3.81
C VAL A 320 14.04 18.61 4.60
N PRO A 321 14.48 18.97 5.83
CA PRO A 321 15.15 18.02 6.71
C PRO A 321 14.15 16.96 7.20
N VAL A 322 14.43 15.69 6.93
CA VAL A 322 13.59 14.55 7.32
C VAL A 322 14.47 13.49 8.00
N GLY A 323 14.62 13.61 9.32
CA GLY A 323 15.34 12.63 10.16
C GLY A 323 16.62 12.09 9.51
N GLU A 324 16.71 10.77 9.40
CA GLU A 324 17.84 10.05 8.80
C GLU A 324 17.86 10.03 7.26
N LEU A 325 16.80 10.49 6.59
CA LEU A 325 16.83 10.73 5.14
C LEU A 325 17.67 11.96 4.78
N GLY A 326 18.02 12.78 5.77
CA GLY A 326 18.74 14.04 5.57
C GLY A 326 17.85 15.11 4.98
N THR A 327 18.42 15.98 4.15
CA THR A 327 17.69 17.04 3.46
C THR A 327 17.16 16.50 2.14
N VAL A 328 15.84 16.51 1.95
CA VAL A 328 15.18 15.90 0.79
C VAL A 328 14.26 16.87 0.05
N ASP A 329 14.05 16.62 -1.23
CA ASP A 329 12.93 17.19 -1.98
C ASP A 329 11.76 16.20 -1.93
N LEU A 330 10.55 16.71 -1.73
CA LEU A 330 9.34 15.91 -1.49
C LEU A 330 8.21 16.31 -2.44
N VAL A 331 7.45 15.31 -2.87
CA VAL A 331 6.17 15.49 -3.55
C VAL A 331 5.21 14.39 -3.10
N ALA A 332 3.96 14.73 -2.85
CA ALA A 332 2.90 13.78 -2.52
C ALA A 332 1.73 13.91 -3.48
N VAL A 333 1.13 12.78 -3.81
CA VAL A 333 -0.07 12.68 -4.66
C VAL A 333 -1.16 11.91 -3.93
N ARG A 334 -2.42 12.16 -4.29
CA ARG A 334 -3.57 11.39 -3.81
C ARG A 334 -4.09 10.48 -4.89
N ASP A 335 -4.40 9.24 -4.51
CA ASP A 335 -5.17 8.33 -5.35
C ASP A 335 -6.67 8.70 -5.34
N PRO A 336 -7.52 8.08 -6.20
CA PRO A 336 -8.95 8.39 -6.28
C PRO A 336 -9.75 8.20 -4.98
N ASP A 337 -9.24 7.41 -4.03
CA ASP A 337 -9.85 7.17 -2.72
C ASP A 337 -9.15 7.99 -1.61
N GLY A 338 -8.30 8.95 -1.99
CA GLY A 338 -7.71 9.94 -1.11
C GLY A 338 -6.49 9.50 -0.32
N SER A 339 -5.93 8.30 -0.57
CA SER A 339 -4.72 7.85 0.13
C SER A 339 -3.47 8.53 -0.44
N LEU A 340 -2.51 8.84 0.44
CA LEU A 340 -1.28 9.53 0.04
C LEU A 340 -0.21 8.56 -0.41
N THR A 341 0.48 8.95 -1.47
CA THR A 341 1.75 8.36 -1.90
C THR A 341 2.76 9.49 -2.04
N GLU A 342 3.89 9.38 -1.35
CA GLU A 342 4.96 10.37 -1.37
C GLU A 342 6.16 9.85 -2.15
N PHE A 343 6.87 10.76 -2.80
CA PHE A 343 8.10 10.52 -3.52
C PHE A 343 9.15 11.52 -3.04
N TYR A 344 10.40 11.07 -2.87
CA TYR A 344 11.47 11.93 -2.40
C TYR A 344 12.80 11.72 -3.11
N HIS A 345 13.61 12.76 -3.12
CA HIS A 345 15.00 12.71 -3.56
C HIS A 345 15.90 13.25 -2.44
N ALA A 346 16.83 12.42 -1.97
CA ALA A 346 17.86 12.86 -1.04
C ALA A 346 18.91 13.70 -1.79
N ARG A 347 19.23 14.88 -1.24
CA ARG A 347 20.17 15.84 -1.85
C ARG A 347 21.63 15.49 -1.61
#